data_AF-A0A6J4RQC7-F1
#
_entry.id   AF-A0A6J4RQC7-F1
#
_cell.length_a   1.000
_cell.length_b   1.000
_cell.length_c   1.000
_cell.angle_alpha   90.00
_cell.angle_beta   90.00
_cell.angle_gamma   90.00
#
_symmetry.space_group_name_H-M   'P 1'
#
loop_
_entity.id
_entity.type
_entity.pdbx_description
1 polymer ?
#
loop_
_entity_poly.entity_id
_entity_poly.type
_entity_poly.pdbx_seq_one_letter_code
_entity_poly.pdbx_strand_id
1 'polypeptide(L)'
;MFDVDASEHLTEAEKDRVRARAGSRITAVAQDARSQARNRAVAFERLRERLERALHVHRPRRKTKPSAGSRRRRLDAKKRQGERKRDRRRPDTGD
;
A
#
# COMPACT_ATOMS: atom_id res chain seq x y z
N MET A 1 -4.97 -12.83 -25.15
CA MET A 1 -5.89 -11.74 -24.74
C MET A 1 -6.94 -12.35 -23.84
N PHE A 2 -7.33 -11.67 -22.78
CA PHE A 2 -8.29 -12.15 -21.80
C PHE A 2 -9.37 -11.08 -21.61
N ASP A 3 -10.63 -11.49 -21.74
CA ASP A 3 -11.80 -10.64 -21.55
C ASP A 3 -12.36 -10.89 -20.15
N VAL A 4 -12.37 -9.85 -19.32
CA VAL A 4 -12.73 -9.94 -17.90
C VAL A 4 -14.25 -10.07 -17.74
N ASP A 5 -15.01 -9.38 -18.60
CA ASP A 5 -16.46 -9.29 -18.48
C ASP A 5 -17.14 -10.58 -18.95
N ALA A 6 -16.57 -11.21 -19.99
CA ALA A 6 -17.00 -12.51 -20.49
C ALA A 6 -16.50 -13.70 -19.65
N SER A 7 -15.71 -13.47 -18.60
CA SER A 7 -15.15 -14.57 -17.81
C SER A 7 -16.19 -15.17 -16.85
N GLU A 8 -16.39 -16.48 -16.93
CA GLU A 8 -17.22 -17.26 -16.00
C GLU A 8 -16.47 -17.65 -14.72
N HIS A 9 -15.15 -17.48 -14.71
CA HIS A 9 -14.27 -17.92 -13.60
C HIS A 9 -13.95 -16.82 -12.59
N LEU A 10 -14.53 -15.63 -12.76
CA LEU A 10 -14.36 -14.51 -11.84
C LEU A 10 -15.72 -14.16 -11.22
N THR A 11 -15.73 -13.97 -9.91
CA THR A 11 -16.87 -13.36 -9.23
C THR A 11 -17.02 -11.89 -9.65
N GLU A 12 -18.20 -11.30 -9.50
CA GLU A 12 -18.42 -9.88 -9.84
C GLU A 12 -17.47 -8.94 -9.08
N ALA A 13 -17.20 -9.23 -7.80
CA ALA A 13 -16.24 -8.46 -7.01
C ALA A 13 -14.79 -8.58 -7.52
N GLU A 14 -14.43 -9.72 -8.12
CA GLU A 14 -13.14 -9.91 -8.78
C GLU A 14 -13.10 -9.21 -10.14
N LYS A 15 -14.16 -9.31 -10.94
CA LYS A 15 -14.30 -8.57 -12.21
C LYS A 15 -14.17 -7.07 -11.98
N ASP A 16 -14.88 -6.53 -10.99
CA ASP A 16 -14.78 -5.11 -10.62
C ASP A 16 -13.37 -4.71 -10.21
N ARG A 17 -12.70 -5.55 -9.41
CA ARG A 17 -11.32 -5.29 -8.98
C ARG A 17 -10.35 -5.31 -10.15
N VAL A 18 -10.48 -6.29 -11.03
CA VAL A 18 -9.64 -6.41 -12.22
C VAL A 18 -9.91 -5.25 -13.17
N ARG A 19 -11.18 -4.90 -13.40
CA ARG A 19 -11.60 -3.76 -14.21
C ARG A 19 -11.00 -2.45 -13.69
N ALA A 20 -11.07 -2.22 -12.38
CA ALA A 20 -10.52 -1.02 -11.75
C ALA A 20 -8.99 -0.91 -11.85
N ARG A 21 -8.25 -2.03 -11.98
CA ARG A 21 -6.78 -2.06 -11.94
C ARG A 21 -6.09 -2.32 -13.27
N ALA A 22 -6.74 -3.07 -14.15
CA ALA A 22 -6.18 -3.57 -15.41
C ALA A 22 -7.13 -3.38 -16.61
N GLY A 23 -8.34 -2.85 -16.41
CA GLY A 23 -9.36 -2.68 -17.43
C GLY A 23 -10.21 -3.93 -17.67
N SER A 24 -11.23 -3.82 -18.53
CA SER A 24 -12.11 -4.94 -18.90
C SER A 24 -11.42 -5.98 -19.80
N ARG A 25 -10.25 -5.66 -20.36
CA ARG A 25 -9.54 -6.55 -21.27
C ARG A 25 -8.03 -6.49 -21.07
N ILE A 26 -7.44 -7.66 -20.81
CA ILE A 26 -5.99 -7.81 -20.57
C ILE A 26 -5.34 -8.39 -21.81
N THR A 27 -4.44 -7.62 -22.43
CA THR A 27 -3.65 -8.05 -23.58
C THR A 27 -2.18 -8.14 -23.21
N ALA A 28 -1.54 -9.24 -23.57
CA ALA A 28 -0.09 -9.43 -23.45
C ALA A 28 0.47 -9.81 -24.81
N VAL A 29 1.59 -9.20 -25.19
CA VAL A 29 2.30 -9.43 -26.44
C VAL A 29 3.74 -9.84 -26.09
N ALA A 30 4.30 -10.76 -26.86
CA ALA A 30 5.69 -11.19 -26.74
C ALA A 30 6.27 -11.44 -28.14
N GLN A 31 7.48 -10.95 -28.35
CA GLN A 31 8.22 -11.03 -29.62
C GLN A 31 9.71 -11.24 -29.38
N ASP A 32 10.06 -11.70 -28.17
CA ASP A 32 11.41 -11.72 -27.63
C ASP A 32 12.26 -12.89 -28.21
N ALA A 33 11.62 -13.91 -28.77
CA ALA A 33 12.29 -15.09 -29.32
C ALA A 33 11.96 -15.32 -30.80
N ARG A 34 12.85 -16.06 -31.49
CA ARG A 34 12.62 -16.55 -32.85
C ARG A 34 11.47 -17.57 -32.93
N SER A 35 11.23 -18.31 -31.84
CA SER A 35 10.19 -19.35 -31.78
C SER A 35 8.85 -18.77 -31.34
N GLN A 36 7.81 -18.98 -32.15
CA GLN A 36 6.43 -18.63 -31.84
C GLN A 36 5.94 -19.33 -30.55
N ALA A 37 6.35 -20.59 -30.32
CA ALA A 37 5.97 -21.33 -29.11
C ALA A 37 6.51 -20.66 -27.84
N ARG A 38 7.78 -20.21 -27.89
CA ARG A 38 8.40 -19.47 -26.78
C ARG A 38 7.73 -18.12 -26.56
N ASN A 39 7.42 -17.39 -27.63
CA ASN A 39 6.69 -16.13 -27.54
C ASN A 39 5.29 -16.34 -26.94
N ARG A 40 4.55 -17.39 -27.33
CA ARG A 40 3.25 -17.71 -26.72
C ARG A 40 3.39 -17.96 -25.22
N ALA A 41 4.36 -18.76 -24.79
CA ALA A 41 4.59 -19.02 -23.37
C ALA A 41 4.86 -17.74 -22.58
N VAL A 42 5.71 -16.84 -23.10
CA VAL A 42 6.01 -15.55 -22.48
C VAL A 42 4.77 -14.64 -22.43
N ALA A 43 3.96 -14.62 -23.49
CA ALA A 43 2.73 -13.82 -23.50
C ALA A 43 1.72 -14.32 -22.46
N PHE A 44 1.57 -15.64 -22.30
CA PHE A 44 0.72 -16.22 -21.27
C PHE A 44 1.21 -15.88 -19.87
N GLU A 45 2.51 -15.96 -19.63
CA GLU A 45 3.09 -15.62 -18.33
C GLU A 45 2.86 -14.15 -17.96
N ARG A 46 3.11 -13.23 -18.90
CA ARG A 46 2.81 -11.79 -18.72
C ARG A 46 1.33 -11.54 -18.46
N LEU A 47 0.44 -12.30 -19.08
CA LEU A 47 -1.00 -12.20 -18.88
C LEU A 47 -1.40 -12.70 -17.48
N ARG A 48 -0.88 -13.86 -17.06
CA ARG A 48 -1.08 -14.43 -15.72
C ARG A 48 -0.66 -13.47 -14.63
N GLU A 49 0.56 -12.94 -14.72
CA GLU A 49 1.07 -12.00 -13.72
C GLU A 49 0.24 -10.72 -13.62
N ARG A 50 -0.24 -10.18 -14.75
CA ARG A 50 -1.11 -8.99 -14.75
C ARG A 50 -2.43 -9.29 -14.05
N LEU A 51 -3.02 -10.45 -14.33
CA LEU A 51 -4.25 -10.89 -13.69
C LEU A 51 -4.06 -11.11 -12.18
N GLU A 52 -2.97 -11.76 -11.77
CA GLU A 52 -2.65 -12.01 -10.36
C GLU A 52 -2.45 -10.71 -9.57
N ARG A 53 -1.68 -9.76 -10.12
CA ARG A 53 -1.50 -8.44 -9.50
C ARG A 53 -2.84 -7.70 -9.39
N ALA A 54 -3.70 -7.80 -10.39
CA ALA A 54 -5.02 -7.18 -10.37
C ALA A 54 -5.93 -7.83 -9.31
N LEU A 55 -5.89 -9.14 -9.15
CA LEU A 55 -6.71 -9.87 -8.18
C LEU A 55 -6.23 -9.72 -6.74
N HIS A 56 -4.93 -9.45 -6.51
CA HIS A 56 -4.34 -9.40 -5.17
C HIS A 56 -5.05 -8.40 -4.25
N VAL A 57 -5.64 -8.90 -3.16
CA VAL A 57 -6.18 -8.05 -2.09
C VAL A 57 -5.10 -7.75 -1.05
N HIS A 58 -4.74 -6.48 -0.88
CA HIS A 58 -3.83 -6.10 0.20
C HIS A 58 -4.57 -6.11 1.53
N ARG A 59 -3.96 -6.72 2.55
CA ARG A 59 -4.48 -6.67 3.91
C ARG A 59 -4.54 -5.20 4.37
N PRO A 60 -5.70 -4.69 4.81
CA PRO A 60 -5.80 -3.33 5.30
C PRO A 60 -4.82 -3.06 6.44
N ARG A 61 -4.08 -1.95 6.35
CA ARG A 61 -3.16 -1.55 7.42
C ARG A 61 -3.95 -1.12 8.64
N ARG A 62 -3.72 -1.78 9.77
CA ARG A 62 -4.17 -1.29 11.08
C ARG A 62 -3.18 -0.27 11.59
N LYS A 63 -3.63 0.97 11.85
CA LYS A 63 -2.79 2.03 12.41
C LYS A 63 -2.24 1.57 13.77
N THR A 64 -0.93 1.70 13.96
CA THR A 64 -0.29 1.42 15.25
C THR A 64 -0.53 2.59 16.21
N LYS A 65 -0.72 2.29 17.49
CA LYS A 65 -0.71 3.31 18.54
C LYS A 65 0.73 3.84 18.71
N PRO A 66 0.94 5.09 19.16
CA PRO A 66 2.27 5.56 19.54
C PRO A 66 2.93 4.60 20.53
N SER A 67 4.25 4.44 20.47
CA SER A 67 4.96 3.56 21.39
C SER A 67 4.95 4.11 22.82
N ALA A 68 5.09 3.23 23.82
CA ALA A 68 5.20 3.64 25.22
C ALA A 68 6.40 4.60 25.44
N GLY A 69 7.53 4.32 24.79
CA GLY A 69 8.71 5.20 24.83
C GLY A 69 8.46 6.58 24.22
N SER A 70 7.70 6.67 23.12
CA SER A 70 7.29 7.95 22.53
C SER A 70 6.42 8.76 23.52
N ARG A 71 5.45 8.10 24.16
CA ARG A 71 4.60 8.75 25.18
C ARG A 71 5.42 9.26 26.36
N ARG A 72 6.36 8.45 26.87
CA ARG A 72 7.25 8.83 27.99
C ARG A 72 8.13 10.03 27.63
N ARG A 73 8.85 9.97 26.50
CA ARG A 73 9.70 11.08 26.03
C ARG A 73 8.93 12.38 25.85
N ARG A 74 7.71 12.33 25.34
CA ARG A 74 6.83 13.50 25.23
C ARG A 74 6.52 14.12 26.59
N LEU A 75 6.16 13.28 27.57
CA LEU A 75 5.86 13.75 28.93
C LEU A 75 7.10 14.34 29.61
N ASP A 76 8.25 13.70 29.48
CA ASP A 76 9.51 14.18 30.05
C ASP A 76 9.96 15.49 29.40
N ALA A 77 9.81 15.63 28.08
CA ALA A 77 10.03 16.89 27.38
C ALA A 77 9.10 18.00 27.89
N LYS A 78 7.81 17.69 28.09
CA LYS A 78 6.84 18.65 28.66
C LYS A 78 7.22 19.09 30.07
N LYS A 79 7.66 18.16 30.93
CA LYS A 79 8.13 18.48 32.30
C LYS A 79 9.34 19.41 32.29
N ARG A 80 10.39 19.04 31.54
CA ARG A 80 11.62 19.85 31.40
C ARG A 80 11.34 21.25 30.87
N GLN A 81 10.41 21.39 29.92
CA GLN A 81 10.02 22.70 29.42
C GLN A 81 9.28 23.54 30.47
N GLY A 82 8.45 22.90 31.31
CA GLY A 82 7.79 23.55 32.45
C GLY A 82 8.77 24.03 33.51
N GLU A 83 9.76 23.21 33.86
CA GLU A 83 10.87 23.57 34.76
C GLU A 83 11.65 24.77 34.21
N ARG A 84 12.15 24.68 32.97
CA ARG A 84 12.84 25.80 32.31
C ARG A 84 12.02 27.09 32.29
N LYS A 85 10.68 27.01 32.20
CA LYS A 85 9.81 28.20 32.24
C LYS A 85 9.67 28.77 33.65
N ARG A 86 9.66 27.92 34.69
CA ARG A 86 9.65 28.35 36.09
C ARG A 86 10.96 29.02 36.47
N ASP A 87 12.09 28.42 36.11
CA ASP A 87 13.42 28.96 36.44
C ASP A 87 13.69 30.31 35.75
N ARG A 88 13.01 30.58 34.63
CA ARG A 88 13.07 31.87 33.92
C ARG A 88 12.16 32.94 34.50
N ARG A 89 11.20 32.61 35.37
CA ARG A 89 10.43 33.65 36.06
C ARG A 89 11.42 34.41 36.94
N ARG A 90 11.47 35.73 36.78
CA ARG A 90 12.18 36.58 37.75
C ARG A 90 11.61 36.26 39.14
N PRO A 91 12.45 36.16 40.17
CA PRO A 91 11.95 36.06 41.54
C PRO A 91 11.00 37.23 41.75
N ASP A 92 9.85 36.93 42.34
CA ASP A 92 8.93 37.97 42.78
C ASP A 92 9.69 38.78 43.83
N THR A 93 10.16 39.97 43.45
CA THR A 93 10.74 40.92 44.40
C THR A 93 9.57 41.52 45.15
N GLY A 94 8.99 40.73 46.06
CA GLY A 94 8.19 41.23 47.16
C GLY A 94 9.14 41.54 48.32
N ASP A 95 9.05 42.77 48.81
CA ASP A 95 9.64 43.40 50.01
C ASP A 95 10.59 42.57 50.89
#